data_AF-A0A2D3TH93-F1
#
_entry.id   AF-A0A2D3TH93-F1
#
_cell.length_a   1.000
_cell.length_b   1.000
_cell.length_c   1.000
_cell.angle_alpha   90.00
_cell.angle_beta   90.00
_cell.angle_gamma   90.00
#
_symmetry.space_group_name_H-M   'P 1'
#
loop_
_entity.id
_entity.type
_entity.pdbx_description
1 polymer ?
#
loop_
_entity_poly.entity_id
_entity_poly.type
_entity_poly.pdbx_seq_one_letter_code
_entity_poly.pdbx_strand_id
1 'polypeptide(L)'
;MAMQCATTVHPDTALDIARVESGFNPYALAEIIPQAERKPSNNGVISHYPKSKDEAISIIDRIANKKRRYSVELMQITRTNFSHYGISARDVLTPCTNLSVFDGTLTSVAPSLSKQNITLYPRHLLRGDFVSD
;
A
#
# COMPACT_ATOMS: atom_id res chain seq x y z
N MET A 1 -2.17 0.44 -17.96
CA MET A 1 -1.06 0.65 -17.02
C MET A 1 -0.91 -0.50 -16.03
N ALA A 2 -1.97 -0.95 -15.33
CA ALA A 2 -1.88 -2.10 -14.41
C ALA A 2 -1.25 -3.37 -15.03
N MET A 3 -1.72 -3.76 -16.22
CA MET A 3 -1.27 -4.99 -16.92
C MET A 3 0.22 -5.02 -17.33
N GLN A 4 0.91 -3.88 -17.41
CA GLN A 4 2.33 -3.85 -17.78
C GLN A 4 3.25 -4.11 -16.59
N CYS A 5 2.74 -3.92 -15.37
CA CYS A 5 3.55 -3.87 -14.16
C CYS A 5 3.03 -4.81 -13.06
N ALA A 6 1.80 -5.33 -13.17
CA ALA A 6 1.29 -6.46 -12.41
C ALA A 6 0.77 -7.52 -13.40
N THR A 7 1.66 -8.40 -13.84
CA THR A 7 1.36 -9.35 -14.95
C THR A 7 0.70 -10.63 -14.47
N THR A 8 0.74 -10.90 -13.17
CA THR A 8 0.27 -12.16 -12.58
C THR A 8 -1.10 -11.99 -11.94
N VAL A 9 -1.40 -10.80 -11.43
CA VAL A 9 -2.68 -10.46 -10.83
C VAL A 9 -3.73 -10.08 -11.87
N HIS A 10 -4.96 -10.57 -11.68
CA HIS A 10 -6.09 -10.20 -12.53
C HIS A 10 -6.29 -8.66 -12.55
N PRO A 11 -6.41 -8.01 -13.73
CA PRO A 11 -6.43 -6.55 -13.84
C PRO A 11 -7.56 -5.89 -13.04
N ASP A 12 -8.77 -6.47 -13.03
CA ASP A 12 -9.89 -5.94 -12.24
C ASP A 12 -9.61 -5.98 -10.73
N THR A 13 -8.90 -7.01 -10.28
CA THR A 13 -8.51 -7.13 -8.86
C THR A 13 -7.51 -6.06 -8.48
N ALA A 14 -6.51 -5.82 -9.33
CA ALA A 14 -5.56 -4.75 -9.11
C ALA A 14 -6.24 -3.36 -9.11
N LEU A 15 -7.23 -3.14 -9.98
CA LEU A 15 -7.99 -1.90 -10.04
C LEU A 15 -8.90 -1.70 -8.81
N ASP A 16 -9.58 -2.74 -8.35
CA ASP A 16 -10.46 -2.64 -7.19
C ASP A 16 -9.71 -2.42 -5.89
N ILE A 17 -8.56 -3.10 -5.71
CA ILE A 17 -7.70 -2.87 -4.55
C ILE A 17 -7.15 -1.44 -4.60
N ALA A 18 -6.63 -0.98 -5.74
CA ALA A 18 -6.18 0.40 -5.87
C ALA A 18 -7.27 1.44 -5.56
N ARG A 19 -8.52 1.15 -5.94
CA ARG A 19 -9.68 2.00 -5.61
C ARG A 19 -9.98 2.02 -4.11
N VAL A 20 -10.02 0.86 -3.46
CA VAL A 20 -10.39 0.72 -2.05
C VAL A 20 -9.30 1.28 -1.14
N GLU A 21 -8.04 1.00 -1.45
CA GLU A 21 -6.91 1.32 -0.59
C GLU A 21 -6.44 2.77 -0.74
N SER A 22 -6.48 3.34 -1.95
CA SER A 22 -5.97 4.70 -2.19
C SER A 22 -6.95 5.65 -2.89
N GLY A 23 -8.13 5.20 -3.29
CA GLY A 23 -8.99 5.99 -4.19
C GLY A 23 -8.31 6.32 -5.52
N PHE A 24 -7.40 5.46 -5.98
CA PHE A 24 -6.48 5.70 -7.10
C PHE A 24 -5.46 6.83 -6.89
N ASN A 25 -5.22 7.27 -5.65
CA ASN A 25 -4.14 8.21 -5.37
C ASN A 25 -2.80 7.46 -5.26
N PRO A 26 -1.87 7.62 -6.22
CA PRO A 26 -0.60 6.90 -6.20
C PRO A 26 0.34 7.31 -5.06
N TYR A 27 -0.01 8.38 -4.35
CA TYR A 27 0.78 8.98 -3.29
C TYR A 27 0.15 8.83 -1.90
N ALA A 28 -0.97 8.12 -1.75
CA ALA A 28 -1.61 7.95 -0.46
C ALA A 28 -0.64 7.29 0.55
N LEU A 29 -0.61 7.81 1.79
CA LEU A 29 0.28 7.35 2.86
C LEU A 29 -0.51 7.16 4.15
N ALA A 30 -0.28 6.06 4.85
CA ALA A 30 -0.74 5.89 6.23
C ALA A 30 0.44 6.03 7.20
N GLU A 31 0.37 6.97 8.12
CA GLU A 31 1.29 7.13 9.24
C GLU A 31 0.77 6.36 10.45
N ILE A 32 1.57 5.44 10.99
CA ILE A 32 1.22 4.63 12.16
C ILE A 32 1.75 5.32 13.42
N ILE A 33 0.82 5.70 14.29
CA ILE A 33 1.09 6.36 15.57
C ILE A 33 1.49 5.29 16.61
N PRO A 34 2.66 5.44 17.26
CA PRO A 34 3.08 4.56 18.35
C PRO A 34 2.06 4.57 19.47
N GLN A 35 1.85 3.41 20.12
CA GLN A 35 0.84 3.26 21.17
C GLN A 35 0.98 4.30 22.30
N ALA A 36 2.22 4.65 22.66
CA ALA A 36 2.53 5.67 23.66
C ALA A 36 2.04 7.08 23.29
N GLU A 37 1.83 7.37 22.00
CA GLU A 37 1.40 8.67 21.49
C GLU A 37 -0.08 8.66 21.01
N ARG A 38 -0.76 7.51 21.10
CA ARG A 38 -2.16 7.39 20.67
C ARG A 38 -3.07 8.10 21.67
N LYS A 39 -3.99 8.89 21.13
CA LYS A 39 -5.12 9.40 21.90
C LYS A 39 -6.20 8.31 21.99
N PRO A 40 -6.98 8.24 23.07
CA PRO A 40 -8.07 7.27 23.22
C PRO A 40 -9.09 7.30 22.07
N SER A 41 -9.23 8.45 21.42
CA SER A 41 -10.17 8.68 20.31
C SER A 41 -9.62 8.42 18.92
N ASN A 42 -8.37 7.94 18.79
CA ASN A 42 -7.73 7.69 17.50
C ASN A 42 -7.41 6.19 17.35
N ASN A 43 -7.70 5.62 16.18
CA ASN A 43 -7.34 4.26 15.80
C ASN A 43 -5.82 4.05 15.64
N GLY A 44 -5.01 5.10 15.80
CA GLY A 44 -3.56 5.06 15.73
C GLY A 44 -3.01 5.20 14.32
N VAL A 45 -3.82 5.67 13.37
CA VAL A 45 -3.42 5.89 11.97
C VAL A 45 -3.75 7.32 11.55
N ILE A 46 -2.86 7.97 10.82
CA ILE A 46 -3.11 9.25 10.14
C ILE A 46 -2.93 9.04 8.63
N SER A 47 -3.99 9.20 7.86
CA SER A 47 -3.94 9.15 6.40
C SER A 47 -3.51 10.49 5.82
N HIS A 48 -2.59 10.47 4.86
CA HIS A 48 -2.14 11.62 4.09
C HIS A 48 -2.45 11.38 2.61
N TYR A 49 -2.96 12.41 1.92
CA TYR A 49 -3.31 12.35 0.50
C TYR A 49 -2.56 13.44 -0.28
N PRO A 50 -1.25 13.27 -0.51
CA PRO A 50 -0.45 14.17 -1.33
C PRO A 50 -1.00 14.28 -2.74
N LYS A 51 -0.80 15.44 -3.37
CA LYS A 51 -1.14 15.72 -4.77
C LYS A 51 0.05 15.50 -5.71
N SER A 52 1.26 15.38 -5.18
CA SER A 52 2.48 15.17 -5.96
C SER A 52 3.47 14.23 -5.29
N LYS A 53 4.41 13.71 -6.08
CA LYS A 53 5.52 12.89 -5.59
C LYS A 53 6.37 13.65 -4.57
N ASP A 54 6.65 14.93 -4.80
CA ASP A 54 7.47 15.75 -3.90
C ASP A 54 6.79 16.00 -2.57
N GLU A 55 5.47 16.22 -2.57
CA GLU A 55 4.68 16.34 -1.34
C GLU A 55 4.68 15.02 -0.56
N ALA A 56 4.55 13.88 -1.25
CA ALA A 56 4.65 12.56 -0.63
C ALA A 56 6.01 12.34 0.02
N ILE A 57 7.10 12.71 -0.67
CA ILE A 57 8.47 12.63 -0.14
C ILE A 57 8.63 13.50 1.11
N SER A 58 8.14 14.74 1.08
CA SER A 58 8.19 15.64 2.23
C SER A 58 7.47 15.06 3.46
N ILE A 59 6.31 14.43 3.24
CA ILE A 59 5.57 13.75 4.31
C ILE A 59 6.33 12.52 4.82
N ILE A 60 6.89 11.69 3.93
CA ILE A 60 7.72 10.54 4.30
C ILE A 60 8.91 10.98 5.16
N ASP A 61 9.63 12.01 4.75
CA ASP A 61 10.79 12.52 5.48
C ASP A 61 10.37 13.04 6.87
N ARG A 62 9.22 13.71 6.97
CA ARG A 62 8.63 14.14 8.26
C ARG A 62 8.29 12.96 9.16
N ILE A 63 7.70 11.89 8.63
CA ILE A 63 7.35 10.68 9.40
C ILE A 63 8.62 9.97 9.87
N ALA A 64 9.62 9.83 8.98
CA ALA A 64 10.90 9.21 9.26
C ALA A 64 11.66 9.96 10.36
N ASN A 65 11.66 11.30 10.34
CA ASN A 65 12.25 12.14 11.39
C ASN A 65 11.58 11.93 12.76
N LYS A 66 10.27 11.63 12.78
CA LYS A 66 9.55 11.25 14.01
C LYS A 66 9.80 9.80 14.43
N LYS A 67 10.60 9.02 13.67
CA LYS A 67 10.81 7.57 13.87
C LYS A 67 9.52 6.76 13.88
N ARG A 68 8.48 7.25 13.19
CA ARG A 68 7.18 6.57 13.08
C ARG A 68 7.18 5.63 11.88
N ARG A 69 6.33 4.61 11.92
CA ARG A 69 6.13 3.68 10.79
C ARG A 69 5.13 4.31 9.81
N TYR A 70 5.22 3.93 8.53
CA TYR A 70 4.23 4.27 7.52
C TYR A 70 4.08 3.16 6.47
N SER A 71 2.96 3.21 5.76
CA SER A 71 2.68 2.45 4.55
C SER A 71 2.40 3.39 3.38
N VAL A 72 2.60 2.91 2.15
CA VAL A 72 2.22 3.62 0.93
C VAL A 72 1.00 2.89 0.36
N GLU A 73 -0.13 3.58 0.29
CA GLU A 73 -1.47 2.98 0.28
C GLU A 73 -2.03 2.64 -1.11
N LEU A 74 -1.23 2.61 -2.18
CA LEU A 74 -1.76 2.16 -3.48
C LEU A 74 -2.26 0.69 -3.42
N MET A 75 -1.62 -0.14 -2.59
CA MET A 75 -1.80 -1.59 -2.53
C MET A 75 -1.45 -2.19 -1.15
N GLN A 76 -1.59 -1.42 -0.05
CA GLN A 76 -1.21 -1.83 1.31
C GLN A 76 0.27 -2.29 1.43
N ILE A 77 1.20 -1.68 0.68
CA ILE A 77 2.61 -2.04 0.77
C ILE A 77 3.20 -1.34 2.01
N THR A 78 3.47 -2.14 3.03
CA THR A 78 4.11 -1.69 4.26
C THR A 78 5.62 -1.55 4.09
N ARG A 79 6.25 -0.64 4.86
CA ARG A 79 7.71 -0.46 4.87
C ARG A 79 8.50 -1.75 5.11
N THR A 80 7.91 -2.75 5.77
CA THR A 80 8.51 -4.07 6.01
C THR A 80 8.74 -4.86 4.73
N ASN A 81 7.94 -4.64 3.68
CA ASN A 81 8.15 -5.28 2.37
C ASN A 81 9.26 -4.59 1.57
N PHE A 82 9.60 -3.33 1.86
CA PHE A 82 10.60 -2.60 1.09
C PHE A 82 11.98 -3.27 1.11
N SER A 83 12.39 -3.82 2.26
CA SER A 83 13.65 -4.56 2.38
C SER A 83 13.63 -5.87 1.60
N HIS A 84 12.47 -6.54 1.50
CA HIS A 84 12.33 -7.78 0.73
C HIS A 84 12.53 -7.53 -0.78
N TYR A 85 12.04 -6.40 -1.28
CA TYR A 85 12.16 -6.03 -2.69
C TYR A 85 13.38 -5.15 -3.01
N GLY A 86 14.20 -4.78 -2.02
CA GLY A 86 15.37 -3.93 -2.22
C GLY A 86 15.05 -2.51 -2.69
N ILE A 87 13.85 -2.00 -2.37
CA ILE A 87 13.36 -0.70 -2.81
C ILE A 87 13.29 0.31 -1.66
N SER A 88 13.34 1.59 -2.00
CA SER A 88 13.05 2.68 -1.06
C SER A 88 11.59 3.11 -1.12
N ALA A 89 11.17 3.91 -0.13
CA ALA A 89 9.87 4.55 -0.16
C ALA A 89 9.68 5.47 -1.38
N ARG A 90 10.78 6.06 -1.90
CA ARG A 90 10.73 6.91 -3.10
C ARG A 90 10.45 6.09 -4.36
N ASP A 91 10.91 4.84 -4.39
CA ASP A 91 10.74 3.96 -5.54
C ASP A 91 9.31 3.47 -5.63
N VAL A 92 8.67 3.17 -4.49
CA VAL A 92 7.27 2.69 -4.44
C VAL A 92 6.24 3.78 -4.78
N LEU A 93 6.63 5.06 -4.79
CA LEU A 93 5.82 6.16 -5.32
C LEU A 93 5.76 6.17 -6.85
N THR A 94 6.56 5.33 -7.52
CA THR A 94 6.45 5.10 -8.96
C THR A 94 5.34 4.07 -9.22
N PRO A 95 4.29 4.40 -10.02
CA PRO A 95 3.13 3.51 -10.18
C PRO A 95 3.48 2.08 -10.58
N CYS A 96 4.44 1.89 -11.49
CA CYS A 96 4.84 0.54 -11.93
C CYS A 96 5.64 -0.24 -10.90
N THR A 97 6.53 0.41 -10.15
CA THR A 97 7.23 -0.22 -9.03
C THR A 97 6.22 -0.66 -7.97
N ASN A 98 5.23 0.17 -7.68
CA ASN A 98 4.16 -0.15 -6.75
C ASN A 98 3.37 -1.40 -7.18
N LEU A 99 2.90 -1.40 -8.43
CA LEU A 99 2.17 -2.53 -9.00
C LEU A 99 2.99 -3.83 -9.04
N SER A 100 4.29 -3.75 -9.32
CA SER A 100 5.17 -4.93 -9.36
C SER A 100 5.37 -5.56 -7.98
N VAL A 101 5.53 -4.71 -6.96
CA VAL A 101 5.66 -5.15 -5.56
C VAL A 101 4.36 -5.76 -5.06
N PHE A 102 3.22 -5.18 -5.43
CA PHE A 102 1.91 -5.74 -5.14
C PHE A 102 1.73 -7.11 -5.81
N ASP A 103 2.06 -7.22 -7.10
CA ASP A 103 1.97 -8.47 -7.87
C ASP A 103 2.78 -9.59 -7.20
N GLY A 104 4.04 -9.30 -6.85
CA GLY A 104 4.91 -10.24 -6.14
C GLY A 104 4.37 -10.63 -4.76
N THR A 105 3.88 -9.65 -4.00
CA THR A 105 3.41 -9.88 -2.63
C THR A 105 2.16 -10.74 -2.64
N LEU A 106 1.15 -10.36 -3.44
CA LEU A 106 -0.11 -11.10 -3.54
C LEU A 106 0.08 -12.50 -4.13
N THR A 107 0.95 -12.63 -5.13
CA THR A 107 1.29 -13.94 -5.71
C THR A 107 1.98 -14.84 -4.68
N SER A 108 2.83 -14.28 -3.81
CA SER A 108 3.54 -15.05 -2.78
C SER A 108 2.62 -15.51 -1.65
N VAL A 109 1.74 -14.63 -1.14
CA VAL A 109 0.93 -14.91 0.06
C VAL A 109 -0.42 -15.55 -0.27
N ALA A 110 -0.96 -15.30 -1.47
CA ALA A 110 -2.23 -15.85 -1.92
C ALA A 110 -2.22 -16.19 -3.43
N PRO A 111 -1.43 -17.19 -3.86
CA PRO A 111 -1.27 -17.53 -5.28
C PRO A 111 -2.59 -17.82 -5.98
N SER A 112 -3.52 -18.52 -5.32
CA SER A 112 -4.83 -18.85 -5.89
C SER A 112 -5.73 -17.62 -6.06
N LEU A 113 -5.60 -16.60 -5.19
CA LEU A 113 -6.39 -15.37 -5.29
C LEU A 113 -5.84 -14.43 -6.34
N SER A 114 -4.51 -14.39 -6.52
CA SER A 114 -3.86 -13.52 -7.53
C SER A 114 -4.45 -13.71 -8.94
N LYS A 115 -4.83 -14.94 -9.30
CA LYS A 115 -5.32 -15.28 -10.65
C LYS A 115 -6.84 -15.12 -10.82
N GLN A 116 -7.59 -14.84 -9.76
CA GLN A 116 -9.04 -14.80 -9.79
C GLN A 116 -9.56 -13.37 -9.96
N ASN A 117 -10.76 -13.21 -10.53
CA ASN A 117 -11.46 -11.94 -10.50
C ASN A 117 -12.14 -11.77 -9.14
N ILE A 118 -11.45 -11.13 -8.19
CA ILE A 118 -11.91 -11.03 -6.80
C ILE A 118 -13.08 -10.03 -6.65
N THR A 119 -13.53 -9.36 -7.72
CA THR A 119 -14.79 -8.56 -7.76
C THR A 119 -16.03 -9.35 -7.29
N LEU A 120 -15.99 -10.69 -7.40
CA LEU A 120 -17.04 -11.60 -6.94
C LEU A 120 -17.05 -11.81 -5.41
N TYR A 121 -16.00 -11.37 -4.71
CA TYR A 121 -15.91 -11.46 -3.25
C TYR A 121 -16.28 -10.12 -2.61
N PRO A 122 -17.05 -10.14 -1.50
CA PRO A 122 -17.54 -8.92 -0.91
C PRO A 122 -16.41 -8.03 -0.36
N ARG A 123 -16.52 -6.72 -0.60
CA ARG A 123 -15.51 -5.66 -0.33
C ARG A 123 -14.86 -5.69 1.06
N HIS A 124 -15.51 -6.26 2.07
CA HIS A 124 -14.96 -6.33 3.43
C HIS A 124 -13.83 -7.36 3.57
N LEU A 125 -13.73 -8.33 2.66
CA LEU A 125 -12.65 -9.34 2.65
C LEU A 125 -11.35 -8.81 2.05
N LEU A 126 -11.42 -7.76 1.23
CA LEU A 126 -10.24 -7.07 0.67
C LEU A 126 -9.59 -6.12 1.70
N ARG A 127 -10.32 -5.80 2.78
CA ARG A 127 -9.87 -4.94 3.88
C ARG A 127 -9.03 -5.67 4.92
N GLY A 128 -8.58 -6.89 4.61
CA GLY A 128 -7.76 -7.72 5.47
C GLY A 128 -6.30 -7.29 5.33
N ASP A 129 -5.72 -6.85 6.43
CA ASP A 129 -4.30 -6.57 6.59
C ASP A 129 -3.45 -7.67 5.91
N PHE A 130 -2.78 -7.35 4.80
CA PHE A 130 -1.59 -8.10 4.34
C PHE A 130 -0.39 -7.78 5.25
N VAL A 131 -0.63 -7.72 6.55
CA VAL A 131 0.39 -7.62 7.57
C VAL A 131 0.72 -9.06 7.92
N SER A 132 1.79 -9.58 7.31
CA SER A 132 2.53 -10.66 7.95
C SER A 132 2.99 -10.16 9.31
N ASP A 133 2.60 -10.88 10.36
CA ASP A 133 3.18 -10.76 11.70
C ASP A 133 4.71 -10.71 11.65
#